data_AF-A0A1S8BI10-F1
#
_entry.id   AF-A0A1S8BI10-F1
#
_cell.length_a   1.000
_cell.length_b   1.000
_cell.length_c   1.000
_cell.angle_alpha   90.00
_cell.angle_beta   90.00
_cell.angle_gamma   90.00
#
_symmetry.space_group_name_H-M   'P 1'
#
loop_
_entity.id
_entity.type
_entity.pdbx_description
1 polymer ?
#
loop_
_entity_poly.entity_id
_entity_poly.type
_entity_poly.pdbx_seq_one_letter_code
_entity_poly.pdbx_strand_id
1 'polypeptide(L)'
;MLVGPELCRTPSYLAGMVCFTNDVVRNMLMFTFIPAALKPLVGPLLGLPNWLHWKRTARHTLPLVRRRLADMAAKDAGAPGYEDWKEPNDYLSWHIRLARREGRADELDPTRVTQRVLPLNFASIHTTVMTAHAVLLDLLAADPAAGFVDGIRDEAARVYAEEGGAWTKDGLARLLRADSAIRESMRVSAFAQTLVGRKVVAPGGLTNAAEGWHAPPGAKLSLPLWGALHDADLFERPDSFDAFRHSREREAWEEARRSTTTGGERSASGDREEGLRLKQKGMVTTGDTHFPWGHGRHACPGRFFVAHELKMLLAYLFLNYDVKPLAERPKTRWIGMNIVPAVDARIEVRRKKGTVPAPAA
;
A
#
# COMPACT_ATOMS: atom_id res chain seq x y z
N MET A 1 -10.62 -6.80 3.93
CA MET A 1 -10.54 -5.48 4.58
C MET A 1 -11.70 -4.57 4.22
N LEU A 2 -12.10 -4.43 2.94
CA LEU A 2 -13.13 -3.44 2.57
C LEU A 2 -14.57 -3.99 2.56
N VAL A 3 -14.84 -5.08 1.84
CA VAL A 3 -16.23 -5.52 1.53
C VAL A 3 -16.48 -7.03 1.70
N GLY A 4 -15.60 -7.76 2.38
CA GLY A 4 -15.74 -9.20 2.66
C GLY A 4 -15.41 -10.15 1.49
N PRO A 5 -15.28 -11.46 1.75
CA PRO A 5 -14.84 -12.46 0.76
C PRO A 5 -15.84 -12.69 -0.38
N GLU A 6 -17.14 -12.50 -0.14
CA GLU A 6 -18.20 -12.68 -1.14
C GLU A 6 -17.98 -11.75 -2.35
N LEU A 7 -17.78 -10.46 -2.10
CA LEU A 7 -17.56 -9.48 -3.17
C LEU A 7 -16.15 -9.55 -3.74
N CYS A 8 -15.14 -9.84 -2.92
CA CYS A 8 -13.76 -9.98 -3.38
C CYS A 8 -13.54 -11.13 -4.38
N ARG A 9 -14.48 -12.08 -4.49
CA ARG A 9 -14.43 -13.19 -5.46
C ARG A 9 -15.41 -13.01 -6.63
N THR A 10 -16.10 -11.89 -6.70
CA THR A 10 -17.10 -11.61 -7.74
C THR A 10 -16.44 -10.85 -8.90
N PRO A 11 -16.21 -11.46 -10.07
CA PRO A 11 -15.44 -10.82 -11.15
C PRO A 11 -16.08 -9.52 -11.67
N SER A 12 -17.41 -9.47 -11.74
CA SER A 12 -18.14 -8.28 -12.18
C SER A 12 -18.00 -7.09 -11.22
N TYR A 13 -17.90 -7.36 -9.92
CA TYR A 13 -17.64 -6.35 -8.90
C TYR A 13 -16.20 -5.82 -9.01
N LEU A 14 -15.22 -6.72 -9.08
CA LEU A 14 -13.80 -6.36 -9.22
C LEU A 14 -13.56 -5.53 -10.48
N ALA A 15 -14.08 -5.97 -11.63
CA ALA A 15 -13.97 -5.23 -12.89
C ALA A 15 -14.64 -3.86 -12.80
N GLY A 16 -15.82 -3.77 -12.17
CA GLY A 16 -16.50 -2.49 -11.96
C GLY A 16 -15.68 -1.51 -11.10
N MET A 17 -15.02 -2.01 -10.05
CA MET A 17 -14.15 -1.18 -9.21
C MET A 17 -12.92 -0.69 -9.98
N VAL A 18 -12.23 -1.56 -10.72
CA VAL A 18 -11.07 -1.17 -11.54
C VAL A 18 -11.46 -0.15 -12.60
N CYS A 19 -12.58 -0.35 -13.30
CA CYS A 19 -13.04 0.63 -14.29
C CYS A 19 -13.40 1.98 -13.65
N PHE A 20 -14.01 1.98 -12.47
CA PHE A 20 -14.29 3.20 -11.74
C PHE A 20 -13.00 3.96 -11.38
N THR A 21 -11.97 3.27 -10.88
CA THR A 21 -10.71 3.93 -10.52
C THR A 21 -9.98 4.47 -11.75
N ASN A 22 -9.99 3.73 -12.86
CA ASN A 22 -9.46 4.19 -14.14
C ASN A 22 -10.17 5.47 -14.63
N ASP A 23 -11.50 5.55 -14.49
CA ASP A 23 -12.25 6.76 -14.83
C ASP A 23 -11.85 7.95 -13.96
N VAL A 24 -11.59 7.75 -12.66
CA VAL A 24 -11.09 8.82 -11.78
C VAL A 24 -9.76 9.36 -12.29
N VAL A 25 -8.80 8.48 -12.61
CA VAL A 25 -7.49 8.88 -13.15
C VAL A 25 -7.64 9.64 -14.47
N ARG A 26 -8.42 9.09 -15.41
CA ARG A 26 -8.73 9.76 -16.69
C ARG A 26 -9.28 11.16 -16.45
N ASN A 27 -10.28 11.28 -15.57
CA ASN A 27 -10.90 12.55 -15.27
C ASN A 27 -9.91 13.53 -14.64
N MET A 28 -9.10 13.11 -13.67
CA MET A 28 -8.05 13.96 -13.07
C MET A 28 -7.10 14.54 -14.12
N LEU A 29 -6.68 13.74 -15.10
CA LEU A 29 -5.83 14.20 -16.20
C LEU A 29 -6.58 15.22 -17.08
N MET A 30 -7.81 14.91 -17.49
CA MET A 30 -8.63 15.79 -18.35
C MET A 30 -8.96 17.14 -17.67
N PHE A 31 -9.26 17.13 -16.37
CA PHE A 31 -9.59 18.34 -15.60
C PHE A 31 -8.45 19.36 -15.53
N THR A 32 -7.21 18.92 -15.75
CA THR A 32 -6.03 19.80 -15.83
C THR A 32 -6.11 20.73 -17.04
N PHE A 33 -6.70 20.27 -18.14
CA PHE A 33 -6.79 21.03 -19.40
C PHE A 33 -8.10 21.80 -19.56
N ILE A 34 -9.06 21.62 -18.65
CA ILE A 34 -10.38 22.27 -18.72
C ILE A 34 -10.34 23.58 -17.91
N PRO A 35 -10.56 24.74 -18.55
CA PRO A 35 -10.69 26.02 -17.86
C PRO A 35 -11.76 25.99 -16.77
N ALA A 36 -11.54 26.70 -15.66
CA ALA A 36 -12.45 26.69 -14.51
C ALA A 36 -13.90 27.01 -14.87
N ALA A 37 -14.12 27.93 -15.81
CA ALA A 37 -15.44 28.34 -16.29
C ALA A 37 -16.24 27.21 -16.96
N LEU A 38 -15.56 26.23 -17.59
CA LEU A 38 -16.21 25.11 -18.28
C LEU A 38 -16.47 23.91 -17.37
N LYS A 39 -15.86 23.86 -16.18
CA LYS A 39 -15.98 22.73 -15.25
C LYS A 39 -17.42 22.43 -14.81
N PRO A 40 -18.31 23.42 -14.58
CA PRO A 40 -19.71 23.14 -14.23
C PRO A 40 -20.47 22.38 -15.33
N LEU A 41 -20.13 22.60 -16.60
CA LEU A 41 -20.78 21.95 -17.74
C LEU A 41 -20.12 20.60 -18.09
N VAL A 42 -18.79 20.59 -18.20
CA VAL A 42 -18.03 19.42 -18.66
C VAL A 42 -17.86 18.39 -17.54
N GLY A 43 -17.82 18.82 -16.28
CA GLY A 43 -17.60 17.96 -15.13
C GLY A 43 -18.65 16.85 -14.98
N PRO A 44 -19.96 17.17 -14.99
CA PRO A 44 -21.02 16.16 -14.98
C PRO A 44 -20.93 15.16 -16.14
N LEU A 45 -20.58 15.63 -17.34
CA LEU A 45 -20.42 14.77 -18.52
C LEU A 45 -19.25 13.79 -18.36
N LEU A 46 -18.09 14.27 -17.91
CA LEU A 46 -16.93 13.42 -17.63
C LEU A 46 -17.14 12.46 -16.46
N GLY A 47 -18.03 12.83 -15.52
CA GLY A 47 -18.42 11.97 -14.39
C GLY A 47 -19.43 10.88 -14.75
N LEU A 48 -20.03 10.90 -15.95
CA LEU A 48 -21.05 9.92 -16.33
C LEU A 48 -20.53 8.47 -16.31
N PRO A 49 -19.33 8.14 -16.85
CA PRO A 49 -18.75 6.81 -16.72
C PRO A 49 -18.55 6.38 -15.26
N ASN A 50 -18.07 7.27 -14.39
CA ASN A 50 -17.92 6.97 -12.96
C ASN A 50 -19.27 6.59 -12.33
N TRP A 51 -20.34 7.30 -12.69
CA TRP A 51 -21.68 7.01 -12.18
C TRP A 51 -22.22 5.67 -12.70
N LEU A 52 -21.96 5.34 -13.97
CA LEU A 52 -22.32 4.04 -14.55
C LEU A 52 -21.57 2.88 -13.88
N HIS A 53 -20.25 3.03 -13.68
CA HIS A 53 -19.45 2.02 -12.98
C HIS A 53 -19.84 1.90 -11.51
N TRP A 54 -20.12 3.03 -10.83
CA TRP A 54 -20.70 2.98 -9.49
C TRP A 54 -22.01 2.20 -9.50
N LYS A 55 -22.97 2.50 -10.37
CA LYS A 55 -24.24 1.75 -10.47
C LYS A 55 -24.02 0.26 -10.68
N ARG A 56 -23.06 -0.13 -11.52
CA ARG A 56 -22.72 -1.54 -11.75
C ARG A 56 -22.20 -2.20 -10.48
N THR A 57 -21.31 -1.54 -9.74
CA THR A 57 -20.79 -2.07 -8.47
C THR A 57 -21.84 -2.06 -7.36
N ALA A 58 -22.74 -1.07 -7.35
CA ALA A 58 -23.82 -0.91 -6.38
C ALA A 58 -24.80 -2.08 -6.41
N ARG A 59 -24.99 -2.74 -7.56
CA ARG A 59 -25.78 -3.98 -7.65
C ARG A 59 -25.28 -5.08 -6.71
N HIS A 60 -23.99 -5.07 -6.38
CA HIS A 60 -23.37 -6.04 -5.48
C HIS A 60 -23.20 -5.49 -4.06
N THR A 61 -22.76 -4.24 -3.91
CA THR A 61 -22.49 -3.66 -2.59
C THR A 61 -23.74 -3.24 -1.84
N LEU A 62 -24.80 -2.81 -2.54
CA LEU A 62 -26.02 -2.32 -1.88
C LEU A 62 -26.75 -3.43 -1.11
N PRO A 63 -26.95 -4.66 -1.65
CA PRO A 63 -27.50 -5.77 -0.87
C PRO A 63 -26.67 -6.09 0.37
N LEU A 64 -25.34 -6.15 0.22
CA LEU A 64 -24.42 -6.42 1.33
C LEU A 64 -24.53 -5.36 2.43
N VAL A 65 -24.56 -4.07 2.07
CA VAL A 65 -24.68 -2.97 3.01
C VAL A 65 -26.03 -2.99 3.73
N ARG A 66 -27.13 -3.21 3.00
CA ARG A 66 -28.47 -3.33 3.60
C ARG A 66 -28.53 -4.47 4.59
N ARG A 67 -28.00 -5.64 4.20
CA ARG A 67 -27.88 -6.80 5.09
C ARG A 67 -27.05 -6.45 6.32
N ARG A 68 -25.87 -5.83 6.16
CA ARG A 68 -25.02 -5.44 7.30
C ARG A 68 -25.73 -4.50 8.27
N LEU A 69 -26.43 -3.50 7.77
CA LEU A 69 -27.20 -2.56 8.62
C LEU A 69 -28.33 -3.28 9.37
N ALA A 70 -29.05 -4.19 8.70
CA ALA A 70 -30.10 -5.00 9.31
C ALA A 70 -29.54 -5.96 10.37
N ASP A 71 -28.47 -6.68 10.05
CA ASP A 71 -27.81 -7.63 10.95
C ASP A 71 -27.31 -6.92 12.22
N MET A 72 -26.67 -5.75 12.08
CA MET A 72 -26.21 -4.96 13.22
C MET A 72 -27.38 -4.44 14.06
N ALA A 73 -28.47 -3.99 13.44
CA ALA A 73 -29.66 -3.54 14.17
C ALA A 73 -30.37 -4.69 14.91
N ALA A 74 -30.47 -5.87 14.29
CA ALA A 74 -31.03 -7.07 14.90
C ALA A 74 -30.19 -7.54 16.10
N LYS A 75 -28.87 -7.49 15.97
CA LYS A 75 -27.94 -7.78 17.08
C LYS A 75 -28.15 -6.81 18.25
N ASP A 76 -28.23 -5.51 17.98
CA ASP A 76 -28.45 -4.49 19.01
C ASP A 76 -29.80 -4.64 19.72
N ALA A 77 -30.83 -5.08 18.99
CA ALA A 77 -32.17 -5.33 19.53
C ALA A 77 -32.31 -6.66 20.28
N GLY A 78 -31.26 -7.50 20.32
CA GLY A 78 -31.32 -8.82 20.94
C GLY A 78 -32.25 -9.79 20.19
N ALA A 79 -32.34 -9.67 18.86
CA ALA A 79 -33.20 -10.51 18.05
C ALA A 79 -32.78 -12.00 18.12
N PRO A 80 -33.74 -12.95 18.14
CA PRO A 80 -33.42 -14.38 18.14
C PRO A 80 -32.54 -14.77 16.95
N GLY A 81 -31.50 -15.58 17.20
CA GLY A 81 -30.54 -16.03 16.18
C GLY A 81 -29.35 -15.09 15.95
N TYR A 82 -29.27 -13.98 16.69
CA TYR A 82 -28.12 -13.06 16.64
C TYR A 82 -27.21 -13.16 17.87
N GLU A 83 -27.47 -14.07 18.81
CA GLU A 83 -26.70 -14.24 20.05
C GLU A 83 -25.21 -14.48 19.76
N ASP A 84 -24.92 -15.37 18.81
CA ASP A 84 -23.57 -15.72 18.37
C ASP A 84 -23.11 -15.00 17.09
N TRP A 85 -23.93 -14.12 16.53
CA TRP A 85 -23.56 -13.37 15.33
C TRP A 85 -22.36 -12.47 15.62
N LYS A 86 -21.29 -12.66 14.84
CA LYS A 86 -20.06 -11.87 14.93
C LYS A 86 -20.03 -10.84 13.82
N GLU A 87 -19.97 -9.57 14.22
CA GLU A 87 -19.80 -8.46 13.30
C GLU A 87 -18.52 -8.64 12.47
N PRO A 88 -18.60 -8.63 11.13
CA PRO A 88 -17.40 -8.78 10.31
C PRO A 88 -16.45 -7.58 10.46
N ASN A 89 -15.16 -7.87 10.63
CA ASN A 89 -14.13 -6.84 10.81
C ASN A 89 -13.67 -6.26 9.47
N ASP A 90 -14.50 -5.40 8.88
CA ASP A 90 -14.26 -4.73 7.60
C ASP A 90 -14.65 -3.24 7.62
N TYR A 91 -14.27 -2.52 6.56
CA TYR A 91 -14.54 -1.10 6.42
C TYR A 91 -16.03 -0.76 6.53
N LEU A 92 -16.93 -1.59 5.98
CA LEU A 92 -18.37 -1.35 6.06
C LEU A 92 -18.82 -1.27 7.53
N SER A 93 -18.39 -2.23 8.33
CA SER A 93 -18.63 -2.26 9.76
C SER A 93 -18.02 -1.07 10.49
N TRP A 94 -16.77 -0.71 10.18
CA TRP A 94 -16.11 0.44 10.80
C TRP A 94 -16.82 1.75 10.48
N HIS A 95 -17.24 1.94 9.23
CA HIS A 95 -17.99 3.12 8.77
C HIS A 95 -19.35 3.22 9.48
N ILE A 96 -20.11 2.13 9.53
CA ILE A 96 -21.42 2.11 10.20
C ILE A 96 -21.30 2.41 11.69
N ARG A 97 -20.33 1.81 12.40
CA ARG A 97 -20.08 2.08 13.81
C ARG A 97 -19.69 3.53 14.06
N LEU A 98 -18.81 4.09 13.21
CA LEU A 98 -18.39 5.49 13.33
C LEU A 98 -19.58 6.44 13.10
N ALA A 99 -20.37 6.20 12.04
CA ALA A 99 -21.56 7.00 11.74
C ALA A 99 -22.58 6.97 12.89
N ARG A 100 -22.81 5.81 13.52
CA ARG A 100 -23.65 5.69 14.72
C ARG A 100 -23.09 6.47 15.90
N ARG A 101 -21.79 6.30 16.19
CA ARG A 101 -21.11 6.98 17.31
C ARG A 101 -21.14 8.50 17.18
N GLU A 102 -21.02 9.02 15.97
CA GLU A 102 -21.07 10.45 15.68
C GLU A 102 -22.49 11.00 15.48
N GLY A 103 -23.54 10.16 15.61
CA GLY A 103 -24.92 10.58 15.38
C GLY A 103 -25.23 10.96 13.93
N ARG A 104 -24.42 10.51 12.98
CA ARG A 104 -24.53 10.84 11.54
C ARG A 104 -25.46 9.87 10.82
N ALA A 105 -26.77 10.04 11.02
CA ALA A 105 -27.80 9.25 10.34
C ALA A 105 -27.69 9.32 8.81
N ASP A 106 -27.19 10.45 8.30
CA ASP A 106 -26.95 10.69 6.89
C ASP A 106 -25.86 9.78 6.30
N GLU A 107 -24.93 9.26 7.11
CA GLU A 107 -23.89 8.30 6.70
C GLU A 107 -24.31 6.84 6.89
N LEU A 108 -25.54 6.60 7.38
CA LEU A 108 -26.15 5.26 7.49
C LEU A 108 -27.06 4.93 6.31
N ASP A 109 -27.32 5.88 5.42
CA ASP A 109 -28.02 5.62 4.17
C ASP A 109 -27.23 4.57 3.34
N PRO A 110 -27.85 3.43 2.96
CA PRO A 110 -27.14 2.36 2.26
C PRO A 110 -26.46 2.83 0.98
N THR A 111 -27.11 3.74 0.23
CA THR A 111 -26.55 4.27 -1.01
C THR A 111 -25.26 5.03 -0.75
N ARG A 112 -25.23 5.92 0.24
CA ARG A 112 -24.03 6.66 0.64
C ARG A 112 -22.92 5.73 1.14
N VAL A 113 -23.23 4.73 1.97
CA VAL A 113 -22.23 3.74 2.41
C VAL A 113 -21.58 3.05 1.21
N THR A 114 -22.35 2.65 0.19
CA THR A 114 -21.74 2.06 -1.03
C THR A 114 -20.83 3.04 -1.77
N GLN A 115 -21.17 4.33 -1.80
CA GLN A 115 -20.37 5.36 -2.45
C GLN A 115 -19.05 5.61 -1.70
N ARG A 116 -19.02 5.47 -0.38
CA ARG A 116 -17.80 5.66 0.44
C ARG A 116 -16.72 4.59 0.19
N VAL A 117 -17.09 3.42 -0.31
CA VAL A 117 -16.15 2.36 -0.70
C VAL A 117 -15.31 2.76 -1.93
N LEU A 118 -15.88 3.54 -2.85
CA LEU A 118 -15.24 3.91 -4.11
C LEU A 118 -13.92 4.69 -3.95
N PRO A 119 -13.86 5.81 -3.21
CA PRO A 119 -12.59 6.55 -3.04
C PRO A 119 -11.52 5.74 -2.30
N LEU A 120 -11.92 4.82 -1.40
CA LEU A 120 -10.97 3.91 -0.74
C LEU A 120 -10.34 2.92 -1.72
N ASN A 121 -11.14 2.35 -2.63
CA ASN A 121 -10.63 1.51 -3.72
C ASN A 121 -9.72 2.31 -4.67
N PHE A 122 -10.10 3.53 -5.03
CA PHE A 122 -9.23 4.42 -5.83
C PHE A 122 -7.85 4.62 -5.18
N ALA A 123 -7.83 4.93 -3.88
CA ALA A 123 -6.58 5.14 -3.15
C ALA A 123 -5.72 3.87 -3.00
N SER A 124 -6.34 2.70 -2.93
CA SER A 124 -5.65 1.42 -2.63
C SER A 124 -5.25 0.60 -3.85
N ILE A 125 -5.91 0.75 -5.00
CA ILE A 125 -5.62 -0.08 -6.19
C ILE A 125 -4.32 0.39 -6.89
N HIS A 126 -4.29 1.64 -7.36
CA HIS A 126 -3.20 2.09 -8.24
C HIS A 126 -1.84 2.13 -7.53
N THR A 127 -1.79 2.68 -6.31
CA THR A 127 -0.54 2.83 -5.55
C THR A 127 0.10 1.47 -5.24
N THR A 128 -0.70 0.48 -4.82
CA THR A 128 -0.22 -0.89 -4.59
C THR A 128 0.25 -1.55 -5.88
N VAL A 129 -0.54 -1.49 -6.96
CA VAL A 129 -0.18 -2.10 -8.25
C VAL A 129 1.13 -1.53 -8.79
N MET A 130 1.29 -0.20 -8.73
CA MET A 130 2.51 0.47 -9.19
C MET A 130 3.73 0.11 -8.35
N THR A 131 3.57 0.00 -7.02
CA THR A 131 4.65 -0.42 -6.12
C THR A 131 5.02 -1.88 -6.36
N ALA A 132 4.04 -2.79 -6.45
CA ALA A 132 4.27 -4.19 -6.77
C ALA A 132 5.00 -4.35 -8.11
N HIS A 133 4.54 -3.64 -9.13
CA HIS A 133 5.16 -3.63 -10.45
C HIS A 133 6.61 -3.15 -10.39
N ALA A 134 6.88 -2.03 -9.70
CA ALA A 134 8.25 -1.51 -9.53
C ALA A 134 9.16 -2.52 -8.83
N VAL A 135 8.73 -3.08 -7.70
CA VAL A 135 9.51 -4.06 -6.93
C VAL A 135 9.85 -5.29 -7.76
N LEU A 136 8.90 -5.80 -8.53
CA LEU A 136 9.13 -6.94 -9.41
C LEU A 136 10.15 -6.60 -10.51
N LEU A 137 10.04 -5.45 -11.16
CA LEU A 137 11.02 -5.06 -12.18
C LEU A 137 12.41 -4.83 -11.58
N ASP A 138 12.51 -4.21 -10.41
CA ASP A 138 13.78 -3.99 -9.71
C ASP A 138 14.46 -5.30 -9.33
N LEU A 139 13.71 -6.25 -8.76
CA LEU A 139 14.22 -7.57 -8.38
C LEU A 139 14.65 -8.40 -9.58
N LEU A 140 13.88 -8.37 -10.67
CA LEU A 140 14.15 -9.21 -11.83
C LEU A 140 15.25 -8.64 -12.73
N ALA A 141 15.45 -7.32 -12.73
CA ALA A 141 16.54 -6.67 -13.47
C ALA A 141 17.85 -6.57 -12.68
N ALA A 142 17.83 -6.88 -11.38
CA ALA A 142 19.04 -6.97 -10.58
C ALA A 142 19.92 -8.16 -11.05
N ASP A 143 21.23 -8.02 -10.85
CA ASP A 143 22.18 -9.10 -11.14
C ASP A 143 21.76 -10.38 -10.41
N PRO A 144 21.49 -11.50 -11.12
CA PRO A 144 21.15 -12.77 -10.50
C PRO A 144 22.21 -13.24 -9.49
N ALA A 145 23.48 -12.90 -9.69
CA ALA A 145 24.57 -13.24 -8.76
C ALA A 145 24.43 -12.55 -7.39
N ALA A 146 23.65 -11.47 -7.28
CA ALA A 146 23.34 -10.83 -6.01
C ALA A 146 22.40 -11.67 -5.12
N GLY A 147 21.75 -12.70 -5.68
CA GLY A 147 20.94 -13.66 -4.92
C GLY A 147 19.69 -13.09 -4.27
N PHE A 148 19.19 -11.94 -4.72
CA PHE A 148 18.05 -11.26 -4.06
C PHE A 148 16.75 -12.07 -4.11
N VAL A 149 16.41 -12.64 -5.27
CA VAL A 149 15.19 -13.45 -5.43
C VAL A 149 15.27 -14.74 -4.60
N ASP A 150 16.42 -15.40 -4.61
CA ASP A 150 16.64 -16.63 -3.83
C ASP A 150 16.62 -16.32 -2.33
N GLY A 151 17.27 -15.24 -1.90
CA GLY A 151 17.26 -14.82 -0.50
C GLY A 151 15.87 -14.51 0.05
N ILE A 152 14.98 -13.90 -0.75
CA ILE A 152 13.57 -13.69 -0.38
C ILE A 152 12.80 -15.02 -0.37
N ARG A 153 13.04 -15.89 -1.34
CA ARG A 153 12.40 -17.21 -1.42
C ARG A 153 12.74 -18.06 -0.20
N ASP A 154 14.01 -18.14 0.16
CA ASP A 154 14.49 -18.96 1.27
C ASP A 154 13.98 -18.43 2.61
N GLU A 155 13.96 -17.10 2.79
CA GLU A 155 13.33 -16.45 3.93
C GLU A 155 11.84 -16.81 4.02
N ALA A 156 11.11 -16.68 2.90
CA ALA A 156 9.69 -16.99 2.85
C ALA A 156 9.41 -18.47 3.14
N ALA A 157 10.20 -19.39 2.58
CA ALA A 157 10.04 -20.83 2.78
C ALA A 157 10.27 -21.21 4.25
N ARG A 158 11.35 -20.69 4.85
CA ARG A 158 11.67 -20.91 6.25
C ARG A 158 10.57 -20.40 7.16
N VAL A 159 10.15 -19.13 7.00
CA VAL A 159 9.11 -18.54 7.84
C VAL A 159 7.78 -19.26 7.67
N TYR A 160 7.39 -19.61 6.44
CA TYR A 160 6.14 -20.33 6.18
C TYR A 160 6.11 -21.71 6.85
N ALA A 161 7.23 -22.44 6.84
CA ALA A 161 7.36 -23.72 7.52
C ALA A 161 7.30 -23.57 9.06
N GLU A 162 8.00 -22.58 9.62
CA GLU A 162 7.98 -22.30 11.07
C GLU A 162 6.59 -21.88 11.59
N GLU A 163 5.77 -21.26 10.75
CA GLU A 163 4.38 -20.89 11.07
C GLU A 163 3.36 -22.02 10.76
N GLY A 164 3.83 -23.24 10.47
CA GLY A 164 2.97 -24.39 10.23
C GLY A 164 2.19 -24.35 8.91
N GLY A 165 2.73 -23.69 7.88
CA GLY A 165 2.11 -23.60 6.56
C GLY A 165 1.01 -22.55 6.46
N ALA A 166 1.03 -21.52 7.31
CA ALA A 166 0.10 -20.40 7.24
C ALA A 166 0.83 -19.06 7.38
N TRP A 167 0.32 -18.02 6.72
CA TRP A 167 0.82 -16.65 6.92
C TRP A 167 0.14 -16.02 8.13
N THR A 168 0.90 -15.83 9.20
CA THR A 168 0.48 -15.08 10.39
C THR A 168 1.05 -13.67 10.36
N LYS A 169 0.50 -12.76 11.18
CA LYS A 169 1.04 -11.40 11.33
C LYS A 169 2.50 -11.44 11.81
N ASP A 170 2.81 -12.33 12.74
CA ASP A 170 4.16 -12.47 13.30
C ASP A 170 5.12 -13.07 12.27
N GLY A 171 4.67 -14.07 11.50
CA GLY A 171 5.42 -14.58 10.35
C GLY A 171 5.75 -13.49 9.33
N LEU A 172 4.77 -12.67 8.93
CA LEU A 172 4.99 -11.57 7.98
C LEU A 172 5.94 -10.47 8.54
N ALA A 173 6.01 -10.29 9.86
CA ALA A 173 6.97 -9.39 10.48
C ALA A 173 8.41 -9.89 10.34
N ARG A 174 8.61 -11.22 10.24
CA ARG A 174 9.92 -11.89 10.11
C ARG A 174 10.41 -12.01 8.65
N LEU A 175 9.63 -11.55 7.68
CA LEU A 175 10.06 -11.42 6.28
C LEU A 175 10.87 -10.11 6.09
N LEU A 176 12.09 -10.07 6.64
CA LEU A 176 12.94 -8.88 6.67
C LEU A 176 13.50 -8.53 5.28
N ARG A 177 13.86 -9.52 4.47
CA ARG A 177 14.39 -9.34 3.12
C ARG A 177 13.31 -8.88 2.16
N ALA A 178 12.12 -9.48 2.22
CA ALA A 178 10.98 -9.01 1.43
C ALA A 178 10.62 -7.55 1.79
N ASP A 179 10.61 -7.23 3.10
CA ASP A 179 10.38 -5.86 3.60
C ASP A 179 11.42 -4.87 3.07
N SER A 180 12.71 -5.23 3.13
CA SER A 180 13.80 -4.41 2.63
C SER A 180 13.73 -4.20 1.12
N ALA A 181 13.42 -5.25 0.35
CA ALA A 181 13.30 -5.16 -1.10
C ALA A 181 12.19 -4.18 -1.52
N ILE A 182 11.05 -4.22 -0.82
CA ILE A 182 9.95 -3.30 -1.07
C ILE A 182 10.36 -1.88 -0.69
N ARG A 183 10.95 -1.68 0.49
CA ARG A 183 11.41 -0.36 0.94
C ARG A 183 12.44 0.24 -0.03
N GLU A 184 13.38 -0.56 -0.50
CA GLU A 184 14.40 -0.10 -1.44
C GLU A 184 13.81 0.24 -2.80
N SER A 185 12.87 -0.56 -3.31
CA SER A 185 12.17 -0.23 -4.56
C SER A 185 11.36 1.06 -4.44
N MET A 186 10.71 1.29 -3.30
CA MET A 186 10.05 2.58 -3.03
C MET A 186 11.03 3.76 -2.99
N ARG A 187 12.33 3.52 -2.75
CA ARG A 187 13.39 4.52 -2.81
C ARG A 187 13.82 4.80 -4.25
N VAL A 188 14.26 3.77 -4.99
CA VAL A 188 14.82 3.91 -6.36
C VAL A 188 13.75 4.07 -7.46
N SER A 189 12.58 3.51 -7.23
CA SER A 189 11.49 3.39 -8.20
C SER A 189 10.20 4.04 -7.69
N ALA A 190 10.33 5.12 -6.93
CA ALA A 190 9.20 5.86 -6.39
C ALA A 190 8.20 6.26 -7.49
N PHE A 191 6.91 6.02 -7.26
CA PHE A 191 5.86 6.29 -8.27
C PHE A 191 5.45 7.78 -8.36
N ALA A 192 6.06 8.66 -7.56
CA ALA A 192 5.73 10.07 -7.51
C ALA A 192 6.97 10.92 -7.24
N GLN A 193 7.00 12.14 -7.80
CA GLN A 193 8.05 13.12 -7.50
C GLN A 193 7.86 13.80 -6.13
N THR A 194 6.61 13.86 -5.65
CA THR A 194 6.25 14.36 -4.32
C THR A 194 4.95 13.73 -3.84
N LEU A 195 4.87 13.47 -2.53
CA LEU A 195 3.68 12.97 -1.82
C LEU A 195 3.33 13.82 -0.58
N VAL A 196 4.14 14.82 -0.27
CA VAL A 196 3.93 15.72 0.87
C VAL A 196 3.78 17.13 0.32
N GLY A 197 2.54 17.59 0.21
CA GLY A 197 2.20 18.96 -0.21
C GLY A 197 1.30 19.65 0.80
N ARG A 198 1.51 20.95 1.04
CA ARG A 198 0.68 21.80 1.90
C ARG A 198 0.44 23.14 1.23
N LYS A 199 -0.72 23.75 1.51
CA LYS A 199 -1.00 25.14 1.17
C LYS A 199 -0.87 25.99 2.42
N VAL A 200 -0.15 27.10 2.34
CA VAL A 200 -0.07 28.08 3.42
C VAL A 200 -1.44 28.75 3.55
N VAL A 201 -2.08 28.58 4.70
CA VAL A 201 -3.39 29.18 5.01
C VAL A 201 -3.32 30.24 6.10
N ALA A 202 -2.17 30.36 6.76
CA ALA A 202 -1.94 31.40 7.75
C ALA A 202 -1.97 32.79 7.08
N PRO A 203 -2.73 33.77 7.60
CA PRO A 203 -2.82 35.11 7.00
C PRO A 203 -1.49 35.86 6.93
N GLY A 204 -0.58 35.59 7.87
CA GLY A 204 0.77 36.16 7.91
C GLY A 204 1.82 35.34 7.15
N GLY A 205 1.43 34.33 6.38
CA GLY A 205 2.36 33.42 5.71
C GLY A 205 3.05 32.45 6.68
N LEU A 206 4.12 31.81 6.20
CA LEU A 206 4.98 30.91 6.97
C LEU A 206 6.43 31.33 6.76
N THR A 207 7.14 31.67 7.84
CA THR A 207 8.56 32.01 7.80
C THR A 207 9.39 30.90 8.43
N ASN A 208 10.42 30.42 7.73
CA ASN A 208 11.48 29.62 8.31
C ASN A 208 12.68 30.52 8.57
N ALA A 209 12.91 30.88 9.83
CA ALA A 209 14.00 31.75 10.22
C ALA A 209 15.39 31.09 10.09
N ALA A 210 15.48 29.76 10.27
CA ALA A 210 16.74 29.04 10.16
C ALA A 210 17.27 29.01 8.72
N GLU A 211 16.37 28.86 7.75
CA GLU A 211 16.69 28.78 6.32
C GLU A 211 16.49 30.13 5.59
N GLY A 212 16.05 31.17 6.30
CA GLY A 212 15.92 32.53 5.78
C GLY A 212 14.82 32.74 4.71
N TRP A 213 13.78 31.90 4.65
CA TRP A 213 12.71 32.03 3.64
C TRP A 213 11.33 32.31 4.24
N HIS A 214 10.48 32.97 3.44
CA HIS A 214 9.09 33.26 3.75
C HIS A 214 8.16 32.80 2.61
N ALA A 215 7.12 32.05 2.95
CA ALA A 215 6.07 31.61 2.04
C ALA A 215 4.76 32.39 2.30
N PRO A 216 4.25 33.16 1.32
CA PRO A 216 3.06 33.97 1.52
C PRO A 216 1.78 33.12 1.66
N PRO A 217 0.68 33.70 2.17
CA PRO A 217 -0.63 33.05 2.16
C PRO A 217 -1.00 32.56 0.76
N GLY A 218 -1.45 31.31 0.67
CA GLY A 218 -1.81 30.67 -0.58
C GLY A 218 -0.68 29.94 -1.30
N ALA A 219 0.58 30.14 -0.90
CA ALA A 219 1.72 29.40 -1.44
C ALA A 219 1.56 27.88 -1.21
N LYS A 220 2.06 27.08 -2.16
CA LYS A 220 2.11 25.62 -2.03
C LYS A 220 3.53 25.18 -1.75
N LEU A 221 3.73 24.48 -0.64
CA LEU A 221 5.01 23.92 -0.22
C LEU A 221 4.98 22.42 -0.37
N SER A 222 6.11 21.83 -0.75
CA SER A 222 6.22 20.39 -0.95
C SER A 222 7.62 19.87 -0.66
N LEU A 223 7.72 18.61 -0.23
CA LEU A 223 9.00 17.94 -0.04
C LEU A 223 9.44 17.23 -1.33
N PRO A 224 10.71 17.35 -1.75
CA PRO A 224 11.22 16.74 -2.97
C PRO A 224 11.48 15.24 -2.73
N LEU A 225 10.44 14.41 -2.86
CA LEU A 225 10.53 12.97 -2.61
C LEU A 225 11.57 12.30 -3.51
N TRP A 226 11.51 12.53 -4.82
CA TRP A 226 12.46 11.89 -5.75
C TRP A 226 13.91 12.29 -5.44
N GLY A 227 14.15 13.59 -5.25
CA GLY A 227 15.49 14.12 -4.96
C GLY A 227 16.07 13.56 -3.67
N ALA A 228 15.32 13.61 -2.56
CA ALA A 228 15.78 13.12 -1.27
C ALA A 228 16.09 11.61 -1.28
N LEU A 229 15.31 10.80 -2.02
CA LEU A 229 15.53 9.36 -2.10
C LEU A 229 16.73 8.96 -2.97
N HIS A 230 17.22 9.88 -3.81
CA HIS A 230 18.39 9.69 -4.68
C HIS A 230 19.58 10.59 -4.29
N ASP A 231 19.54 11.16 -3.09
CA ASP A 231 20.59 12.03 -2.58
C ASP A 231 21.81 11.20 -2.15
N ALA A 232 22.99 11.52 -2.72
CA ALA A 232 24.25 10.83 -2.42
C ALA A 232 24.76 11.13 -1.01
N ASP A 233 24.33 12.24 -0.39
CA ASP A 233 24.66 12.56 1.00
C ASP A 233 23.83 11.72 1.99
N LEU A 234 22.70 11.18 1.54
CA LEU A 234 21.81 10.34 2.36
C LEU A 234 21.97 8.84 2.07
N PHE A 235 22.31 8.46 0.84
CA PHE A 235 22.38 7.06 0.41
C PHE A 235 23.64 6.77 -0.39
N GLU A 236 24.40 5.77 0.05
CA GLU A 236 25.50 5.22 -0.76
C GLU A 236 24.95 4.55 -2.03
N ARG A 237 25.51 4.90 -3.19
CA ARG A 237 25.06 4.43 -4.52
C ARG A 237 23.55 4.64 -4.69
N PRO A 238 23.09 5.91 -4.69
CA PRO A 238 21.66 6.23 -4.62
C PRO A 238 20.88 5.70 -5.83
N ASP A 239 21.45 5.66 -7.02
CA ASP A 239 20.75 5.16 -8.21
C ASP A 239 20.77 3.63 -8.35
N SER A 240 21.43 2.92 -7.43
CA SER A 240 21.53 1.45 -7.46
C SER A 240 20.49 0.80 -6.56
N PHE A 241 19.80 -0.21 -7.10
CA PHE A 241 18.90 -1.06 -6.33
C PHE A 241 19.68 -2.13 -5.56
N ASP A 242 19.58 -2.10 -4.23
CA ASP A 242 20.10 -3.15 -3.34
C ASP A 242 18.98 -3.65 -2.43
N ALA A 243 18.37 -4.78 -2.82
CA ALA A 243 17.18 -5.31 -2.16
C ALA A 243 17.37 -5.52 -0.65
N PHE A 244 18.60 -5.78 -0.18
CA PHE A 244 18.90 -6.11 1.22
C PHE A 244 19.53 -4.96 2.00
N ARG A 245 19.61 -3.75 1.42
CA ARG A 245 20.15 -2.54 2.08
C ARG A 245 19.59 -2.32 3.48
N HIS A 246 18.29 -2.56 3.67
CA HIS A 246 17.59 -2.32 4.93
C HIS A 246 17.43 -3.59 5.78
N SER A 247 17.72 -4.79 5.28
CA SER A 247 17.59 -6.05 6.04
C SER A 247 18.87 -6.52 6.70
N ARG A 248 20.06 -6.31 6.08
CA ARG A 248 21.33 -6.87 6.58
C ARG A 248 21.60 -6.58 8.06
N GLU A 249 21.47 -5.33 8.49
CA GLU A 249 21.66 -4.96 9.91
C GLU A 249 20.61 -5.60 10.83
N ARG A 250 19.35 -5.73 10.37
CA ARG A 250 18.27 -6.36 11.14
C ARG A 250 18.52 -7.86 11.29
N GLU A 251 18.93 -8.52 10.21
CA GLU A 251 19.27 -9.95 10.20
C GLU A 251 20.43 -10.23 11.17
N ALA A 252 21.51 -9.44 11.08
CA ALA A 252 22.68 -9.58 11.96
C ALA A 252 22.30 -9.38 13.44
N TRP A 253 21.44 -8.41 13.74
CA TRP A 253 20.95 -8.17 15.10
C TRP A 253 20.09 -9.33 15.62
N GLU A 254 19.18 -9.87 14.79
CA GLU A 254 18.36 -11.03 15.17
C GLU A 254 19.19 -12.31 15.37
N GLU A 255 20.18 -12.55 14.53
CA GLU A 255 21.10 -13.67 14.65
C GLU A 255 21.92 -13.57 15.93
N ALA A 256 22.48 -12.39 16.20
CA ALA A 256 23.20 -12.13 17.42
C ALA A 256 22.30 -12.38 18.65
N ARG A 257 21.04 -11.93 18.64
CA ARG A 257 20.10 -12.19 19.75
C ARG A 257 19.85 -13.68 19.96
N ARG A 258 19.69 -14.44 18.88
CA ARG A 258 19.52 -15.90 18.95
C ARG A 258 20.75 -16.58 19.55
N SER A 259 21.96 -16.17 19.16
CA SER A 259 23.21 -16.76 19.66
C SER A 259 23.56 -16.38 21.11
N THR A 260 23.05 -15.25 21.63
CA THR A 260 23.41 -14.76 22.98
C THR A 260 22.50 -15.32 24.09
N THR A 261 21.52 -16.16 23.74
CA THR A 261 20.68 -16.87 24.73
C THR A 261 21.50 -17.89 25.56
N THR A 262 22.77 -18.13 25.20
CA THR A 262 23.73 -18.98 25.92
C THR A 262 24.83 -18.20 26.69
N GLY A 263 24.53 -17.02 27.26
CA GLY A 263 25.33 -16.48 28.38
C GLY A 263 26.13 -15.18 28.14
N GLY A 264 25.71 -14.30 27.23
CA GLY A 264 26.31 -12.96 27.12
C GLY A 264 25.47 -11.89 27.81
N GLU A 265 26.05 -11.18 28.78
CA GLU A 265 25.44 -10.01 29.42
C GLU A 265 25.33 -8.84 28.42
N ARG A 266 24.17 -8.68 27.77
CA ARG A 266 23.84 -7.42 27.09
C ARG A 266 23.08 -6.52 28.05
N SER A 267 23.46 -5.24 28.10
CA SER A 267 22.64 -4.23 28.75
C SER A 267 21.26 -4.18 28.10
N ALA A 268 20.21 -4.48 28.88
CA ALA A 268 18.83 -4.51 28.41
C ALA A 268 18.35 -3.16 27.83
N SER A 269 18.95 -2.04 28.25
CA SER A 269 18.65 -0.71 27.70
C SER A 269 19.25 -0.50 26.32
N GLY A 270 20.52 -0.86 26.11
CA GLY A 270 21.20 -0.72 24.82
C GLY A 270 20.61 -1.62 23.74
N ASP A 271 20.25 -2.85 24.09
CA ASP A 271 19.58 -3.79 23.17
C ASP A 271 18.17 -3.32 22.78
N ARG A 272 17.46 -2.65 23.67
CA ARG A 272 16.15 -2.02 23.37
C ARG A 272 16.29 -0.82 22.44
N GLU A 273 17.25 0.06 22.69
CA GLU A 273 17.50 1.24 21.87
C GLU A 273 17.88 0.85 20.44
N GLU A 274 18.81 -0.10 20.32
CA GLU A 274 19.24 -0.63 19.03
C GLU A 274 18.08 -1.31 18.28
N GLY A 275 17.26 -2.10 18.98
CA GLY A 275 16.06 -2.69 18.41
C GLY A 275 15.05 -1.65 17.89
N LEU A 276 14.93 -0.49 18.56
CA LEU A 276 14.08 0.61 18.09
C LEU A 276 14.68 1.30 16.86
N ARG A 277 15.99 1.53 16.82
CA ARG A 277 16.71 2.07 15.66
C ARG A 277 16.52 1.19 14.43
N LEU A 278 16.68 -0.13 14.58
CA LEU A 278 16.54 -1.09 13.49
C LEU A 278 15.09 -1.22 13.00
N LYS A 279 14.09 -1.06 13.87
CA LYS A 279 12.67 -0.95 13.46
C LYS A 279 12.41 0.26 12.55
N GLN A 280 13.20 1.33 12.66
CA GLN A 280 13.07 2.48 11.75
C GLN A 280 13.47 2.14 10.30
N LYS A 281 14.19 1.02 10.06
CA LYS A 281 14.52 0.51 8.73
C LYS A 281 13.41 -0.31 8.09
N GLY A 282 12.29 -0.55 8.78
CA GLY A 282 11.14 -1.28 8.21
C GLY A 282 10.40 -0.48 7.14
N MET A 283 9.81 -1.14 6.14
CA MET A 283 9.16 -0.46 5.01
C MET A 283 8.03 0.49 5.41
N VAL A 284 7.36 0.25 6.54
CA VAL A 284 6.19 1.03 7.00
C VAL A 284 6.58 2.28 7.81
N THR A 285 7.85 2.43 8.15
CA THR A 285 8.32 3.51 9.01
C THR A 285 8.57 4.75 8.18
N THR A 286 7.95 5.87 8.54
CA THR A 286 8.19 7.17 7.89
C THR A 286 9.25 7.96 8.65
N GLY A 287 10.11 8.67 7.95
CA GLY A 287 11.13 9.55 8.52
C GLY A 287 11.43 10.75 7.62
N ASP A 288 12.40 11.54 8.05
CA ASP A 288 13.01 12.65 7.31
C ASP A 288 13.69 12.20 6.01
N THR A 289 14.26 11.00 6.00
CA THR A 289 14.99 10.40 4.88
C THR A 289 14.22 9.28 4.17
N HIS A 290 13.02 8.93 4.67
CA HIS A 290 12.15 7.94 4.05
C HIS A 290 10.67 8.31 4.24
N PHE A 291 10.12 9.04 3.27
CA PHE A 291 8.73 9.48 3.25
C PHE A 291 7.90 9.11 2.00
N PRO A 292 8.10 7.96 1.32
CA PRO A 292 7.18 7.47 0.27
C PRO A 292 5.73 7.23 0.75
N TRP A 293 5.50 7.10 2.06
CA TRP A 293 4.15 7.03 2.64
C TRP A 293 3.57 8.40 2.99
N GLY A 294 4.25 9.48 2.65
CA GLY A 294 4.03 10.79 3.27
C GLY A 294 4.61 10.86 4.69
N HIS A 295 4.29 11.92 5.42
CA HIS A 295 4.82 12.14 6.77
C HIS A 295 3.82 12.92 7.67
N GLY A 296 3.95 12.74 8.99
CA GLY A 296 3.13 13.39 10.00
C GLY A 296 1.66 12.94 10.00
N ARG A 297 0.74 13.85 10.35
CA ARG A 297 -0.72 13.59 10.45
C ARG A 297 -1.35 13.03 9.17
N HIS A 298 -0.70 13.23 8.01
CA HIS A 298 -1.19 12.78 6.71
C HIS A 298 -0.41 11.58 6.15
N ALA A 299 0.42 10.91 6.97
CA ALA A 299 1.08 9.68 6.57
C ALA A 299 0.04 8.59 6.22
N CYS A 300 0.36 7.77 5.23
CA CYS A 300 -0.54 6.76 4.69
C CYS A 300 -1.04 5.81 5.80
N PRO A 301 -2.36 5.76 6.08
CA PRO A 301 -2.90 4.86 7.08
C PRO A 301 -2.88 3.40 6.60
N GLY A 302 -2.89 3.17 5.28
CA GLY A 302 -2.89 1.84 4.66
C GLY A 302 -1.54 1.14 4.61
N ARG A 303 -0.42 1.81 4.96
CA ARG A 303 0.95 1.28 4.79
C ARG A 303 1.18 -0.09 5.43
N PHE A 304 0.57 -0.35 6.59
CA PHE A 304 0.68 -1.65 7.27
C PHE A 304 -0.04 -2.77 6.51
N PHE A 305 -1.20 -2.46 5.93
CA PHE A 305 -1.94 -3.40 5.12
C PHE A 305 -1.19 -3.71 3.82
N VAL A 306 -0.70 -2.67 3.13
CA VAL A 306 0.08 -2.83 1.90
C VAL A 306 1.38 -3.59 2.15
N ALA A 307 2.03 -3.39 3.29
CA ALA A 307 3.22 -4.17 3.67
C ALA A 307 2.91 -5.67 3.75
N HIS A 308 1.78 -6.07 4.34
CA HIS A 308 1.39 -7.48 4.36
C HIS A 308 1.07 -7.99 2.95
N GLU A 309 0.29 -7.22 2.18
CA GLU A 309 -0.12 -7.55 0.82
C GLU A 309 1.09 -7.79 -0.10
N LEU A 310 2.05 -6.85 -0.13
CA LEU A 310 3.22 -6.95 -1.00
C LEU A 310 4.19 -8.05 -0.54
N LYS A 311 4.39 -8.24 0.77
CA LYS A 311 5.21 -9.35 1.28
C LYS A 311 4.61 -10.70 0.91
N MET A 312 3.30 -10.86 1.10
CA MET A 312 2.58 -12.06 0.70
C MET A 312 2.64 -12.29 -0.82
N LEU A 313 2.55 -11.22 -1.62
CA LEU A 313 2.68 -11.30 -3.07
C LEU A 313 4.06 -11.84 -3.48
N LEU A 314 5.14 -11.26 -2.94
CA LEU A 314 6.51 -11.69 -3.24
C LEU A 314 6.76 -13.13 -2.77
N ALA A 315 6.35 -13.44 -1.53
CA ALA A 315 6.47 -14.79 -0.98
C ALA A 315 5.71 -15.81 -1.84
N TYR A 316 4.45 -15.53 -2.17
CA TYR A 316 3.64 -16.40 -3.02
C TYR A 316 4.29 -16.58 -4.39
N LEU A 317 4.72 -15.51 -5.04
CA LEU A 317 5.34 -15.58 -6.36
C LEU A 317 6.59 -16.47 -6.33
N PHE A 318 7.55 -16.22 -5.44
CA PHE A 318 8.83 -16.91 -5.45
C PHE A 318 8.80 -18.33 -4.86
N LEU A 319 7.82 -18.64 -4.01
CA LEU A 319 7.56 -20.00 -3.56
C LEU A 319 6.90 -20.85 -4.66
N ASN A 320 6.02 -20.26 -5.47
CA ASN A 320 5.17 -21.02 -6.40
C ASN A 320 5.65 -20.98 -7.86
N TYR A 321 6.51 -20.03 -8.24
CA TYR A 321 6.96 -19.81 -9.60
C TYR A 321 8.48 -19.68 -9.69
N ASP A 322 9.05 -20.22 -10.76
CA ASP A 322 10.34 -19.81 -11.31
C ASP A 322 10.09 -18.56 -12.15
N VAL A 323 10.85 -17.50 -11.91
CA VAL A 323 10.74 -16.24 -12.67
C VAL A 323 12.07 -16.01 -13.35
N LYS A 324 12.04 -15.75 -14.66
CA LYS A 324 13.23 -15.47 -15.44
C LYS A 324 13.72 -14.05 -15.14
N PRO A 325 15.02 -13.84 -14.89
CA PRO A 325 15.59 -12.51 -14.80
C PRO A 325 15.40 -11.70 -16.09
N LEU A 326 15.31 -10.38 -15.95
CA LEU A 326 15.29 -9.43 -17.03
C LEU A 326 16.71 -8.99 -17.35
N ALA A 327 17.04 -8.87 -18.63
CA ALA A 327 18.36 -8.38 -19.06
C ALA A 327 18.58 -6.91 -18.67
N GLU A 328 17.52 -6.11 -18.73
CA GLU A 328 17.51 -4.72 -18.29
C GLU A 328 16.17 -4.38 -17.66
N ARG A 329 16.17 -3.35 -16.80
CA ARG A 329 14.94 -2.84 -16.20
C ARG A 329 14.15 -2.04 -17.23
N PRO A 330 12.88 -2.39 -17.51
CA PRO A 330 12.02 -1.58 -18.38
C PRO A 330 11.93 -0.13 -17.89
N LYS A 331 12.09 0.83 -18.80
CA LYS A 331 12.10 2.26 -18.46
C LYS A 331 10.70 2.76 -18.17
N THR A 332 10.60 3.51 -17.09
CA THR A 332 9.40 4.26 -16.72
C THR A 332 9.41 5.62 -17.43
N ARG A 333 8.24 6.15 -17.80
CA ARG A 333 8.12 7.49 -18.38
C ARG A 333 7.50 8.47 -17.38
N TRP A 334 7.85 9.75 -17.50
CA TRP A 334 7.25 10.82 -16.71
C TRP A 334 6.49 11.78 -17.62
N ILE A 335 5.26 12.13 -17.23
CA ILE A 335 4.44 13.16 -17.87
C ILE A 335 4.08 14.19 -16.80
N GLY A 336 4.82 15.30 -16.79
CA GLY A 336 4.77 16.26 -15.69
C GLY A 336 5.16 15.57 -14.37
N MET A 337 4.28 15.66 -13.38
CA MET A 337 4.47 15.01 -12.06
C MET A 337 3.99 13.56 -12.00
N ASN A 338 3.37 13.05 -13.08
CA ASN A 338 2.79 11.71 -13.11
C ASN A 338 3.76 10.72 -13.72
N ILE A 339 3.86 9.56 -13.09
CA ILE A 339 4.60 8.43 -13.61
C ILE A 339 3.71 7.58 -14.53
N VAL A 340 4.24 7.13 -15.65
CA VAL A 340 3.63 6.14 -16.53
C VAL A 340 4.47 4.87 -16.42
N PRO A 341 3.99 3.85 -15.68
CA PRO A 341 4.68 2.57 -15.55
C PRO A 341 4.98 1.95 -16.91
N ALA A 342 5.94 1.04 -16.96
CA ALA A 342 6.25 0.26 -18.16
C ALA A 342 5.13 -0.77 -18.44
N VAL A 343 3.97 -0.29 -18.93
CA VAL A 343 2.75 -1.10 -19.13
C VAL A 343 2.91 -2.22 -20.15
N ASP A 344 3.91 -2.13 -21.04
CA ASP A 344 4.22 -3.14 -22.04
C ASP A 344 5.29 -4.15 -21.57
N ALA A 345 5.80 -4.00 -20.35
CA ALA A 345 6.78 -4.92 -19.78
C ALA A 345 6.19 -6.34 -19.64
N ARG A 346 6.95 -7.34 -20.07
CA ARG A 346 6.58 -8.74 -19.98
C ARG A 346 7.61 -9.48 -19.13
N ILE A 347 7.13 -10.39 -18.29
CA ILE A 347 7.97 -11.30 -17.50
C ILE A 347 7.63 -12.73 -17.87
N GLU A 348 8.64 -13.60 -17.89
CA GLU A 348 8.46 -15.04 -18.11
C GLU A 348 8.39 -15.74 -16.76
N VAL A 349 7.26 -16.40 -16.49
CA VAL A 349 7.03 -17.16 -15.26
C VAL A 349 6.69 -18.61 -15.60
N ARG A 350 7.26 -19.54 -14.85
CA ARG A 350 6.90 -20.95 -14.91
C ARG A 350 6.49 -21.42 -13.53
N ARG A 351 5.30 -22.00 -13.43
CA ARG A 351 4.81 -22.55 -12.17
C ARG A 351 5.64 -23.76 -11.76
N LYS A 352 6.08 -23.82 -10.50
CA LYS A 352 6.87 -24.93 -9.96
C LYS A 352 6.03 -26.20 -9.85
N LYS A 353 6.69 -27.36 -10.01
CA LYS A 353 6.03 -28.66 -9.82
C LYS A 353 5.63 -28.82 -8.35
N GLY A 354 4.48 -29.46 -8.09
CA GLY A 354 4.00 -29.75 -6.73
C GLY A 354 3.36 -28.58 -5.99
N THR A 355 3.31 -27.38 -6.56
CA THR A 355 2.69 -26.22 -5.90
C THR A 355 1.24 -26.00 -6.34
N VAL A 356 0.67 -26.86 -7.20
CA VAL A 356 -0.67 -26.67 -7.81
C VAL A 356 -1.70 -26.76 -6.70
N PRO A 357 -2.53 -25.72 -6.46
CA PRO A 357 -3.59 -25.85 -5.47
C PRO A 357 -4.52 -26.94 -5.97
N ALA A 358 -4.90 -27.87 -5.10
CA ALA A 358 -5.98 -28.80 -5.43
C ALA A 358 -7.21 -27.99 -5.88
N PRO A 359 -7.96 -28.44 -6.90
CA PRO A 359 -9.19 -27.77 -7.29
C PRO A 359 -10.06 -27.58 -6.05
N ALA A 360 -10.56 -26.35 -5.85
CA ALA A 360 -11.45 -26.05 -4.74
C ALA A 360 -12.68 -26.98 -4.84
N ALA A 361 -12.89 -27.79 -3.80
CA ALA A 361 -14.03 -28.70 -3.69
C ALA A 361 -15.33 -27.93 -3.45
#